data_AF-A0AAJ5NMZ9-F1
#
_entry.id   AF-A0AAJ5NMZ9-F1
#
_cell.length_a   1.000
_cell.length_b   1.000
_cell.length_c   1.000
_cell.angle_alpha   90.00
_cell.angle_beta   90.00
_cell.angle_gamma   90.00
#
_symmetry.space_group_name_H-M   'P 1'
#
loop_
_entity.id
_entity.type
_entity.pdbx_description
1 polymer ?
#
loop_
_entity_poly.entity_id
_entity_poly.type
_entity_poly.pdbx_seq_one_letter_code
_entity_poly.pdbx_strand_id
1 'polypeptide(L)'
;MSKVLKGTIYTIAAGIAWGLSGTSGQYLLGHGFSALALTNLRLLLSGLALMGVAYLANRDHFRKLLKDKSSLFSIFIFALFALFLNQFAYLEAIRETNAGTATVLQYLCPIGILAYVCIKDRVAPTISELCSMLLAIVGTFLICDPLSAESVSHYS
;
A
#
# COMPACT_ATOMS: atom_id res chain seq x y z
N MET A 1 5.58 24.29 17.04
CA MET A 1 4.82 23.02 16.94
C MET A 1 5.79 21.86 16.99
N SER A 2 5.66 20.93 17.95
CA SER A 2 6.60 19.81 18.10
C SER A 2 6.58 18.95 16.82
N LYS A 3 7.76 18.53 16.34
CA LYS A 3 7.90 17.69 15.13
C LYS A 3 7.05 16.41 15.23
N VAL A 4 6.88 15.89 16.44
CA VAL A 4 6.03 14.73 16.76
C VAL A 4 4.56 15.02 16.47
N LEU A 5 4.01 16.15 16.95
CA LEU A 5 2.61 16.51 16.71
C LEU A 5 2.31 16.69 15.22
N LYS A 6 3.25 17.29 14.47
CA LYS A 6 3.12 17.45 13.02
C LYS A 6 3.13 16.08 12.32
N GLY A 7 4.00 15.17 12.75
CA GLY A 7 4.05 13.78 12.29
C GLY A 7 2.74 13.04 12.57
N THR A 8 2.24 13.08 13.81
CA THR A 8 0.99 12.41 14.21
C THR A 8 -0.20 12.88 13.38
N ILE A 9 -0.34 14.19 13.13
CA ILE A 9 -1.41 14.73 12.28
C ILE A 9 -1.31 14.18 10.85
N TYR A 10 -0.10 14.12 10.27
CA TYR A 10 0.08 13.54 8.94
C TYR A 10 -0.26 12.05 8.92
N THR A 11 0.10 11.28 9.95
CA THR A 11 -0.23 9.85 10.03
C THR A 11 -1.73 9.61 10.13
N ILE A 12 -2.45 10.40 10.94
CA ILE A 12 -3.91 10.30 11.08
C ILE A 12 -4.60 10.69 9.77
N ALA A 13 -4.19 11.80 9.15
CA ALA A 13 -4.74 12.24 7.87
C ALA A 13 -4.49 11.21 6.76
N ALA A 14 -3.31 10.61 6.72
CA ALA A 14 -2.98 9.53 5.79
C ALA A 14 -3.85 8.28 6.02
N GLY A 15 -4.08 7.89 7.27
CA GLY A 15 -4.96 6.77 7.62
C GLY A 15 -6.41 6.99 7.18
N ILE A 16 -6.95 8.18 7.43
CA ILE A 16 -8.32 8.55 7.00
C ILE A 16 -8.43 8.57 5.46
N ALA A 17 -7.46 9.17 4.78
CA ALA A 17 -7.43 9.22 3.32
C ALA A 17 -7.31 7.82 2.70
N TRP A 18 -6.51 6.93 3.31
CA TRP A 18 -6.38 5.54 2.88
C TRP A 18 -7.69 4.76 3.06
N GLY A 19 -8.34 4.91 4.21
CA GLY A 19 -9.66 4.30 4.48
C GLY A 19 -10.74 4.75 3.49
N LEU A 20 -10.82 6.06 3.21
CA LEU A 20 -11.72 6.64 2.20
C LEU A 20 -11.43 6.14 0.77
N SER A 21 -10.15 5.98 0.42
CA SER A 21 -9.75 5.39 -0.87
C SER A 21 -10.15 3.92 -0.99
N GLY A 22 -10.18 3.20 0.14
CA GLY A 22 -10.65 1.81 0.21
C GLY A 22 -12.15 1.67 -0.02
N THR A 23 -12.96 2.43 0.71
CA THR A 23 -14.44 2.38 0.60
C THR A 23 -14.94 2.86 -0.77
N SER A 24 -14.39 3.97 -1.28
CA SER A 24 -14.68 4.43 -2.65
C SER A 24 -14.24 3.43 -3.71
N GLY A 25 -13.12 2.73 -3.48
CA GLY A 25 -12.67 1.67 -4.36
C GLY A 25 -13.65 0.51 -4.41
N GLN A 26 -14.08 -0.02 -3.25
CA GLN A 26 -15.07 -1.09 -3.17
C GLN A 26 -16.38 -0.74 -3.87
N TYR A 27 -16.85 0.51 -3.73
CA TYR A 27 -18.04 1.01 -4.43
C TYR A 27 -17.89 0.97 -5.96
N LEU A 28 -16.72 1.36 -6.49
CA LEU A 28 -16.41 1.30 -7.92
C LEU A 28 -16.29 -0.14 -8.43
N LEU A 29 -15.73 -1.05 -7.63
CA LEU A 29 -15.65 -2.47 -7.98
C LEU A 29 -17.03 -3.12 -8.09
N GLY A 30 -17.96 -2.75 -7.21
CA GLY A 30 -19.36 -3.18 -7.29
C GLY A 30 -20.11 -2.68 -8.54
N HIS A 31 -19.61 -1.62 -9.19
CA HIS A 31 -20.15 -1.08 -10.45
C HIS A 31 -19.45 -1.65 -11.70
N GLY A 32 -18.68 -2.74 -11.57
CA GLY A 32 -18.08 -3.45 -12.70
C GLY A 32 -16.69 -2.96 -13.12
N PHE A 33 -16.06 -2.04 -12.36
CA PHE A 33 -14.65 -1.71 -12.58
C PHE A 33 -13.75 -2.83 -12.04
N SER A 34 -12.69 -3.18 -12.78
CA SER A 34 -11.72 -4.16 -12.30
C SER A 34 -10.82 -3.56 -11.21
N ALA A 35 -10.50 -4.37 -10.19
CA ALA A 35 -9.53 -4.01 -9.14
C ALA A 35 -8.19 -3.58 -9.72
N LEU A 36 -7.84 -4.15 -10.88
CA LEU A 36 -6.63 -3.82 -11.60
C LEU A 36 -6.64 -2.40 -12.19
N ALA A 37 -7.71 -2.03 -12.89
CA ALA A 37 -7.83 -0.71 -13.51
C ALA A 37 -7.77 0.38 -12.44
N LEU A 38 -8.43 0.14 -11.30
CA LEU A 38 -8.42 1.05 -10.17
C LEU A 38 -7.02 1.19 -9.53
N THR A 39 -6.28 0.09 -9.41
CA THR A 39 -4.93 0.09 -8.84
C THR A 39 -3.90 0.76 -9.77
N ASN A 40 -4.00 0.50 -11.07
CA ASN A 40 -3.17 1.16 -12.08
C ASN A 40 -3.43 2.68 -12.12
N LEU A 41 -4.70 3.09 -12.05
CA LEU A 41 -5.06 4.50 -11.95
C LEU A 41 -4.52 5.13 -10.66
N ARG A 42 -4.64 4.43 -9.52
CA ARG A 42 -4.09 4.88 -8.23
C ARG A 42 -2.58 5.09 -8.30
N LEU A 43 -1.82 4.18 -8.93
CA LEU A 43 -0.37 4.29 -9.11
C LEU A 43 0.02 5.45 -10.04
N LEU A 44 -0.71 5.63 -11.15
CA LEU A 44 -0.50 6.76 -12.07
C LEU A 44 -0.77 8.11 -11.40
N LEU A 45 -1.92 8.24 -10.72
CA LEU A 45 -2.29 9.46 -10.01
C LEU A 45 -1.33 9.75 -8.85
N SER A 46 -0.97 8.73 -8.08
CA SER A 46 0.00 8.89 -6.98
C SER A 46 1.38 9.27 -7.50
N GLY A 47 1.82 8.67 -8.62
CA GLY A 47 3.10 9.01 -9.26
C GLY A 47 3.13 10.46 -9.76
N LEU A 48 2.06 10.90 -10.44
CA LEU A 48 1.91 12.30 -10.89
C LEU A 48 1.85 13.28 -9.72
N ALA A 49 1.07 12.96 -8.68
CA ALA A 49 0.95 13.79 -7.49
C ALA A 49 2.28 13.90 -6.75
N LEU A 50 3.01 12.80 -6.59
CA LEU A 50 4.32 12.79 -5.93
C LEU A 50 5.34 13.60 -6.75
N MET A 51 5.33 13.48 -8.08
CA MET A 51 6.16 14.30 -8.97
C MET A 51 5.83 15.79 -8.81
N GLY A 52 4.55 16.14 -8.76
CA GLY A 52 4.07 17.52 -8.54
C GLY A 52 4.50 18.07 -7.18
N VAL A 53 4.31 17.30 -6.11
CA VAL A 53 4.72 17.68 -4.75
C VAL A 53 6.24 17.81 -4.66
N ALA A 54 7.02 16.88 -5.23
CA ALA A 54 8.48 16.96 -5.24
C ALA A 54 8.98 18.21 -5.97
N TYR A 55 8.31 18.58 -7.06
CA TYR A 55 8.61 19.80 -7.80
C TYR A 55 8.26 21.09 -7.03
N LEU A 56 7.11 21.12 -6.35
CA LEU A 56 6.64 22.25 -5.53
C LEU A 56 7.42 22.40 -4.22
N ALA A 57 7.82 21.29 -3.60
CA ALA A 57 8.47 21.28 -2.29
C ALA A 57 9.87 21.87 -2.34
N ASN A 58 10.70 21.49 -3.33
CA ASN A 58 12.01 22.09 -3.55
C ASN A 58 12.48 21.87 -4.99
N ARG A 59 12.26 22.86 -5.84
CA ARG A 59 12.63 22.81 -7.26
C ARG A 59 14.11 22.53 -7.48
N ASP A 60 14.99 23.08 -6.64
CA ASP A 60 16.44 22.88 -6.73
C ASP A 60 16.88 21.48 -6.30
N HIS A 61 16.25 20.92 -5.26
CA HIS A 61 16.53 19.56 -4.78
C HIS A 61 16.02 18.52 -5.77
N PHE A 62 14.84 18.74 -6.36
CA PHE A 62 14.29 17.92 -7.43
C PHE A 62 15.18 17.95 -8.68
N ARG A 63 15.70 19.12 -9.07
CA ARG A 63 16.63 19.25 -10.20
C ARG A 63 17.99 18.60 -9.92
N LYS A 64 18.45 18.63 -8.67
CA LYS A 64 19.64 17.88 -8.22
C LYS A 64 19.40 16.37 -8.27
N LEU A 65 18.26 15.90 -7.79
CA LEU A 65 17.87 14.49 -7.84
C LEU A 65 17.81 13.99 -9.29
N LEU A 66 17.26 14.80 -10.20
CA LEU A 66 17.22 14.50 -11.64
C LEU A 66 18.60 14.54 -12.32
N LYS A 67 19.54 15.34 -11.81
CA LYS A 67 20.91 15.39 -12.32
C LYS A 67 21.79 14.26 -11.78
N ASP A 68 21.47 13.76 -10.59
CA ASP A 68 22.17 12.63 -9.99
C ASP A 68 21.69 11.30 -10.60
N LYS A 69 22.48 10.81 -11.56
CA LYS A 69 22.23 9.54 -12.24
C LYS A 69 22.17 8.35 -11.27
N SER A 70 22.88 8.40 -10.14
CA SER A 70 22.89 7.32 -9.15
C SER A 70 21.55 7.23 -8.41
N SER A 71 21.06 8.38 -7.94
CA SER A 71 19.74 8.49 -7.31
C SER A 71 18.61 8.13 -8.29
N LEU A 72 18.68 8.60 -9.54
CA LEU A 72 17.71 8.21 -10.56
C LEU A 72 17.75 6.72 -10.88
N PHE A 73 18.94 6.11 -10.94
CA PHE A 73 19.06 4.68 -11.18
C PHE A 73 18.47 3.87 -10.03
N SER A 74 18.70 4.27 -8.77
CA SER A 74 18.05 3.65 -7.60
C SER A 74 16.52 3.79 -7.65
N ILE A 75 16.01 4.98 -8.01
CA ILE A 75 14.56 5.20 -8.16
C ILE A 75 13.99 4.35 -9.30
N PHE A 76 14.71 4.22 -10.41
CA PHE A 76 14.29 3.40 -11.55
C PHE A 76 14.27 1.91 -11.19
N ILE A 77 15.32 1.41 -10.54
CA ILE A 77 15.38 0.04 -10.03
C ILE A 77 14.26 -0.20 -9.01
N PHE A 78 13.99 0.74 -8.11
CA PHE A 78 12.87 0.63 -7.17
C PHE A 78 11.53 0.59 -7.90
N ALA A 79 11.29 1.46 -8.88
CA ALA A 79 10.05 1.44 -9.66
C ALA A 79 9.87 0.12 -10.44
N LEU A 80 10.94 -0.40 -11.03
CA LEU A 80 10.89 -1.61 -11.85
C LEU A 80 10.80 -2.90 -11.00
N PHE A 81 11.59 -3.01 -9.94
CA PHE A 81 11.62 -4.22 -9.11
C PHE A 81 10.64 -4.18 -7.94
N ALA A 82 10.39 -3.04 -7.32
CA ALA A 82 9.44 -2.97 -6.20
C ALA A 82 8.02 -2.76 -6.72
N LEU A 83 7.77 -1.71 -7.52
CA LEU A 83 6.39 -1.37 -7.92
C LEU A 83 5.87 -2.27 -9.05
N PHE A 84 6.64 -2.48 -10.12
CA PHE A 84 6.19 -3.31 -11.24
C PHE A 84 6.14 -4.79 -10.88
N LEU A 85 7.14 -5.33 -10.16
CA LEU A 85 7.11 -6.72 -9.72
C LEU A 85 5.97 -6.98 -8.72
N ASN A 86 5.66 -6.01 -7.83
CA ASN A 86 4.50 -6.12 -6.94
C ASN A 86 3.18 -6.15 -7.73
N GLN A 87 3.02 -5.27 -8.71
CA GLN A 87 1.83 -5.29 -9.60
C GLN A 87 1.76 -6.57 -10.43
N PHE A 88 2.89 -7.07 -10.90
CA PHE A 88 2.97 -8.32 -11.65
C PHE A 88 2.62 -9.53 -10.79
N ALA A 89 3.18 -9.61 -9.58
CA ALA A 89 2.86 -10.67 -8.62
C ALA A 89 1.39 -10.63 -8.20
N TYR A 90 0.80 -9.43 -8.06
CA TYR A 90 -0.63 -9.28 -7.79
C TYR A 90 -1.50 -9.75 -8.96
N LEU A 91 -1.11 -9.42 -10.20
CA LEU A 91 -1.76 -9.91 -11.43
C LEU A 91 -1.70 -11.42 -11.54
N GLU A 92 -0.53 -12.00 -11.31
CA GLU A 92 -0.32 -13.45 -11.37
C GLU A 92 -1.07 -14.16 -10.24
N ALA A 93 -1.08 -13.58 -9.05
CA ALA A 93 -1.88 -14.08 -7.93
C ALA A 93 -3.36 -14.12 -8.28
N ILE A 94 -3.92 -13.08 -8.91
CA ILE A 94 -5.34 -13.08 -9.35
C ILE A 94 -5.60 -14.13 -10.44
N ARG A 95 -4.65 -14.33 -11.36
CA ARG A 95 -4.79 -15.31 -12.45
C ARG A 95 -4.81 -16.75 -11.92
N GLU A 96 -3.98 -17.06 -10.93
CA GLU A 96 -3.82 -18.41 -10.37
C GLU A 96 -4.71 -18.65 -9.14
N THR A 97 -5.11 -17.62 -8.41
CA THR A 97 -5.84 -17.73 -7.16
C THR A 97 -6.81 -16.56 -6.98
N ASN A 98 -8.10 -16.86 -6.85
CA ASN A 98 -9.18 -15.90 -6.67
C ASN A 98 -8.81 -14.70 -5.75
N ALA A 99 -9.34 -13.50 -6.03
CA ALA A 99 -9.01 -12.21 -5.40
C ALA A 99 -8.99 -12.22 -3.86
N GLY A 100 -9.75 -13.13 -3.23
CA GLY A 100 -9.71 -13.36 -1.78
C GLY A 100 -8.31 -13.72 -1.25
N THR A 101 -7.58 -14.61 -1.93
CA THR A 101 -6.24 -15.02 -1.49
C THR A 101 -5.19 -13.93 -1.71
N ALA A 102 -5.31 -13.15 -2.78
CA ALA A 102 -4.46 -11.97 -3.00
C ALA A 102 -4.56 -10.98 -1.82
N THR A 103 -5.76 -10.86 -1.24
CA THR A 103 -6.01 -9.99 -0.07
C THR A 103 -5.38 -10.54 1.20
N VAL A 104 -5.46 -11.85 1.43
CA VAL A 104 -4.79 -12.52 2.57
C VAL A 104 -3.27 -12.39 2.46
N LEU A 105 -2.69 -12.63 1.27
CA LEU A 105 -1.27 -12.43 1.00
C LEU A 105 -0.86 -10.98 1.27
N GLN A 106 -1.68 -10.01 0.88
CA GLN A 106 -1.42 -8.59 1.13
C GLN A 106 -1.36 -8.25 2.63
N TYR A 107 -2.18 -8.89 3.48
CA TYR A 107 -2.11 -8.75 4.94
C TYR A 107 -0.92 -9.46 5.57
N LEU A 108 -0.39 -10.50 4.91
CA LEU A 108 0.84 -11.16 5.32
C LEU A 108 2.11 -10.40 4.87
N CYS A 109 2.04 -9.57 3.82
CA CYS A 109 3.20 -8.81 3.32
C CYS A 109 3.92 -7.98 4.41
N PRO A 110 3.24 -7.20 5.28
CA PRO A 110 3.89 -6.45 6.35
C PRO A 110 4.67 -7.34 7.32
N ILE A 111 4.13 -8.53 7.62
CA ILE A 111 4.76 -9.52 8.50
C ILE A 111 6.04 -10.06 7.85
N GLY A 112 5.99 -10.36 6.55
CA GLY A 112 7.14 -10.82 5.78
C GLY A 112 8.25 -9.76 5.68
N ILE A 113 7.87 -8.50 5.45
CA ILE A 113 8.82 -7.37 5.42
C ILE A 113 9.49 -7.19 6.79
N LEU A 114 8.71 -7.23 7.88
CA LEU A 114 9.25 -7.10 9.24
C LEU A 114 10.23 -8.24 9.56
N ALA A 115 9.86 -9.49 9.24
CA ALA A 115 10.76 -10.64 9.42
C ALA A 115 12.06 -10.48 8.63
N TYR A 116 11.99 -10.03 7.37
CA TYR A 116 13.16 -9.78 6.54
C TYR A 116 14.06 -8.67 7.13
N VAL A 117 13.48 -7.54 7.55
CA VAL A 117 14.23 -6.43 8.16
C VAL A 117 14.88 -6.87 9.47
N CYS A 118 14.18 -7.61 10.32
CA CYS A 118 14.74 -8.15 11.56
C CYS A 118 15.94 -9.08 11.32
N ILE A 119 15.89 -9.91 10.27
CA ILE A 119 17.00 -10.79 9.90
C ILE A 119 18.17 -9.97 9.32
N LYS A 120 17.88 -9.00 8.44
CA LYS A 120 18.88 -8.18 7.75
C LYS A 120 19.64 -7.26 8.72
N ASP A 121 18.91 -6.55 9.57
CA ASP A 121 19.48 -5.58 10.51
C ASP A 121 19.86 -6.22 11.86
N ARG A 122 19.59 -7.53 12.04
CA ARG A 122 19.82 -8.30 13.28
C ARG A 122 19.20 -7.67 14.53
N VAL A 123 18.13 -6.90 14.36
CA VAL A 123 17.36 -6.32 15.45
C VAL A 123 16.13 -7.18 15.69
N ALA A 124 15.95 -7.64 16.93
CA ALA A 124 14.73 -8.36 17.31
C ALA A 124 13.52 -7.42 17.25
N PRO A 125 12.39 -7.84 16.67
CA PRO A 125 11.19 -7.01 16.59
C PRO A 125 10.72 -6.68 18.01
N THR A 126 10.29 -5.44 18.22
CA THR A 126 9.80 -5.00 19.53
C THR A 126 8.42 -5.60 19.77
N ILE A 127 8.08 -6.01 21.01
CA ILE A 127 6.75 -6.56 21.33
C ILE A 127 5.62 -5.59 20.93
N SER A 128 5.87 -4.27 20.99
CA SER A 128 4.95 -3.24 20.51
C SER A 128 4.65 -3.34 19.00
N GLU A 129 5.65 -3.66 18.17
CA GLU A 129 5.46 -3.84 16.73
C GLU A 129 4.61 -5.08 16.45
N LEU A 130 4.91 -6.19 17.13
CA LEU A 130 4.14 -7.43 16.99
C LEU A 130 2.69 -7.25 17.47
N CYS A 131 2.48 -6.60 18.61
CA CYS A 131 1.14 -6.27 19.11
C CYS A 131 0.39 -5.35 18.16
N SER A 132 1.03 -4.32 17.60
CA SER A 132 0.41 -3.40 16.63
C SER A 132 -0.01 -4.12 15.35
N MET A 133 0.81 -5.05 14.86
CA MET A 133 0.46 -5.88 13.70
C MET A 133 -0.70 -6.82 14.00
N LEU A 134 -0.69 -7.52 15.14
CA LEU A 134 -1.80 -8.38 15.54
C LEU A 134 -3.10 -7.58 15.68
N LEU A 135 -3.04 -6.40 16.29
CA LEU A 135 -4.18 -5.49 16.39
C LEU A 135 -4.69 -5.04 15.01
N ALA A 136 -3.78 -4.76 14.07
CA ALA A 136 -4.15 -4.38 12.71
C ALA A 136 -4.79 -5.55 11.93
N ILE A 137 -4.28 -6.77 12.09
CA ILE A 137 -4.85 -7.99 11.49
C ILE A 137 -6.24 -8.23 12.04
N VAL A 138 -6.40 -8.21 13.38
CA VAL A 138 -7.69 -8.39 14.05
C VAL A 138 -8.67 -7.28 13.66
N GLY A 139 -8.23 -6.01 13.64
CA GLY A 139 -9.05 -4.89 13.21
C GLY A 139 -9.50 -5.02 11.76
N THR A 140 -8.64 -5.55 10.89
CA THR A 140 -9.00 -5.79 9.48
C THR A 140 -9.95 -6.98 9.33
N PHE A 141 -9.78 -8.04 10.12
CA PHE A 141 -10.75 -9.15 10.20
C PHE A 141 -12.12 -8.68 10.71
N LEU A 142 -12.16 -7.77 11.69
CA LEU A 142 -13.40 -7.18 12.18
C LEU A 142 -14.08 -6.28 11.15
N ILE A 143 -13.30 -5.59 10.30
CA ILE A 143 -13.84 -4.80 9.18
C ILE A 143 -14.33 -5.71 8.05
N CYS A 144 -13.62 -6.82 7.82
CA CYS A 144 -13.93 -7.80 6.80
C CYS A 144 -14.90 -8.84 7.35
N ASP A 145 -16.13 -8.43 7.63
CA ASP A 145 -17.18 -9.30 8.16
C ASP A 145 -17.43 -10.50 7.22
N PRO A 146 -17.26 -11.76 7.67
CA PRO A 146 -17.58 -12.95 6.88
C PRO A 146 -19.05 -13.00 6.43
N LEU A 147 -19.95 -12.26 7.08
CA LEU A 147 -21.36 -12.16 6.68
C LEU A 147 -21.57 -11.56 5.28
N SER A 148 -20.59 -10.84 4.74
CA SER A 148 -20.66 -10.32 3.36
C SER A 148 -20.45 -11.41 2.29
N ALA A 149 -19.82 -12.53 2.62
CA ALA A 149 -19.61 -13.64 1.68
C ALA A 149 -20.87 -14.50 1.47
N GLU A 150 -21.79 -14.56 2.45
CA GLU A 150 -23.06 -15.28 2.30
C GLU A 150 -24.13 -14.50 1.52
N SER A 151 -24.06 -13.16 1.47
CA SER A 151 -25.06 -12.35 0.76
C SER A 151 -24.87 -12.28 -0.76
N VAL A 152 -23.69 -12.65 -1.29
CA VAL A 152 -23.45 -12.72 -2.75
C VAL A 152 -23.86 -14.09 -3.34
N SER A 153 -23.90 -15.16 -2.54
CA SER A 153 -24.36 -16.48 -3.04
C SER A 153 -25.89 -16.62 -3.13
N HIS A 154 -26.66 -15.71 -2.54
CA HIS A 154 -28.13 -15.73 -2.58
C HIS A 154 -28.76 -14.85 -3.67
N TYR A 155 -27.94 -14.19 -4.50
CA TYR A 155 -28.35 -13.42 -5.69
C TYR A 155 -27.71 -13.99 -6.98
N SER A 156 -27.44 -15.30 -7.01
CA SER A 156 -27.11 -16.07 -8.22
C SER A 156 -28.28 -16.96 -8.62
#